data_AF-A0ABD7G8U5-F1
#
_entry.id   AF-A0ABD7G8U5-F1
#
_cell.length_a   1.000
_cell.length_b   1.000
_cell.length_c   1.000
_cell.angle_alpha   90.00
_cell.angle_beta   90.00
_cell.angle_gamma   90.00
#
_symmetry.space_group_name_H-M   'P 1'
#
loop_
_entity.id
_entity.type
_entity.pdbx_description
1 polymer ?
#
loop_
_entity_poly.entity_id
_entity_poly.type
_entity_poly.pdbx_seq_one_letter_code
_entity_poly.pdbx_strand_id
1 'polypeptide(L)'
;MDKAGGDAHGYTVCLAQRRDEMDVSTLQRLDANILLGIINEKLRLECDGLEELLAYYDMTEEQLATRLLQIGYHYDPMSNQFKAHG
;
A
#
# COMPACT_ATOMS: atom_id res chain seq x y z
N MET A 1 22.68 -25.74 19.86
CA MET A 1 21.87 -26.14 18.68
C MET A 1 20.65 -25.27 18.72
N ASP A 2 20.79 -24.18 18.00
CA ASP A 2 20.22 -22.89 18.32
C ASP A 2 18.99 -22.63 17.46
N LYS A 3 17.97 -22.11 18.14
CA LYS A 3 16.82 -21.31 17.70
C LYS A 3 16.29 -21.51 16.27
N ALA A 4 15.15 -22.19 16.18
CA ALA A 4 14.09 -21.88 15.23
C ALA A 4 12.95 -21.16 15.98
N GLY A 5 12.41 -20.08 15.42
CA GLY A 5 11.32 -19.32 16.01
C GLY A 5 11.44 -17.83 15.72
N GLY A 6 11.36 -17.47 14.44
CA GLY A 6 11.18 -16.09 14.02
C GLY A 6 9.73 -15.71 14.27
N ASP A 7 9.44 -15.32 15.51
CA ASP A 7 8.09 -15.00 15.95
C ASP A 7 7.82 -13.54 15.60
N ALA A 8 7.24 -13.30 14.42
CA ALA A 8 6.74 -12.00 13.97
C ALA A 8 5.46 -11.57 14.74
N HIS A 9 5.48 -11.67 16.07
CA HIS A 9 4.40 -11.26 16.98
C HIS A 9 4.45 -9.74 17.27
N GLY A 10 4.57 -8.92 16.21
CA GLY A 10 4.75 -7.47 16.32
C GLY A 10 3.72 -6.61 15.61
N TYR A 11 2.82 -7.20 14.81
CA TYR A 11 1.77 -6.45 14.12
C TYR A 11 0.43 -6.78 14.75
N THR A 12 0.19 -6.13 15.89
CA THR A 12 -1.10 -6.08 16.55
C THR A 12 -2.19 -5.83 15.52
N VAL A 13 -3.04 -6.85 15.37
CA VAL A 13 -4.40 -6.80 14.84
C VAL A 13 -5.03 -5.41 15.00
N CYS A 14 -4.96 -4.61 13.95
CA CYS A 14 -5.83 -3.46 13.70
C CYS A 14 -6.69 -3.70 12.46
N LEU A 15 -6.99 -4.96 12.14
CA LEU A 15 -7.97 -5.30 11.10
C LEU A 15 -9.38 -5.24 11.69
N ALA A 16 -9.83 -4.01 11.95
CA ALA A 16 -11.25 -3.72 12.04
C ALA A 16 -11.87 -4.10 10.69
N GLN A 17 -12.64 -5.19 10.72
CA GLN A 17 -13.33 -5.80 9.59
C GLN A 17 -14.23 -4.80 8.86
N ARG A 18 -13.71 -4.17 7.80
CA ARG A 18 -14.49 -3.58 6.71
C ARG A 18 -13.96 -4.19 5.41
N ARG A 19 -14.77 -5.10 4.88
CA ARG A 19 -14.52 -5.92 3.69
C ARG A 19 -14.36 -5.02 2.46
N ASP A 20 -13.13 -4.66 2.14
CA ASP A 20 -12.66 -4.37 0.78
C ASP A 20 -11.44 -5.26 0.53
N GLU A 21 -11.70 -6.57 0.44
CA GLU A 21 -10.68 -7.55 0.06
C GLU A 21 -10.47 -7.46 -1.46
N MET A 22 -9.81 -6.39 -1.90
CA MET A 22 -9.23 -6.38 -3.23
C MET A 22 -7.85 -7.03 -3.16
N ASP A 23 -7.73 -8.18 -3.81
CA ASP A 23 -6.49 -8.95 -3.90
C ASP A 23 -5.41 -8.19 -4.71
N VAL A 24 -4.14 -8.36 -4.33
CA VAL A 24 -2.98 -7.74 -5.01
C VAL A 24 -2.94 -8.03 -6.50
N SER A 25 -3.35 -9.24 -6.91
CA SER A 25 -3.40 -9.65 -8.32
C SER A 25 -4.41 -8.81 -9.10
N THR A 26 -5.46 -8.31 -8.44
CA THR A 26 -6.44 -7.40 -9.04
C THR A 26 -5.83 -6.01 -9.19
N LEU A 27 -5.14 -5.49 -8.17
CA LEU A 27 -4.44 -4.20 -8.22
C LEU A 27 -3.40 -4.12 -9.34
N GLN A 28 -2.68 -5.21 -9.58
CA GLN A 28 -1.70 -5.32 -10.67
C GLN A 28 -2.33 -5.22 -12.07
N ARG A 29 -3.63 -5.44 -12.19
CA ARG A 29 -4.36 -5.40 -13.47
C ARG A 29 -5.16 -4.11 -13.68
N LEU A 30 -5.31 -3.29 -12.64
CA LEU A 30 -6.04 -2.02 -12.74
C LEU A 30 -5.31 -1.02 -13.62
N ASP A 31 -6.09 -0.13 -14.23
CA ASP A 31 -5.57 1.11 -14.84
C ASP A 31 -4.89 1.96 -13.76
N ALA A 32 -3.78 2.61 -14.12
CA ALA A 32 -2.98 3.37 -13.16
C ALA A 32 -3.76 4.52 -12.50
N ASN A 33 -4.73 5.14 -13.19
CA ASN A 33 -5.56 6.20 -12.60
C ASN A 33 -6.55 5.65 -11.57
N ILE A 34 -7.07 4.44 -11.80
CA ILE A 34 -7.95 3.76 -10.84
C ILE A 34 -7.14 3.30 -9.63
N LEU A 35 -5.97 2.70 -9.86
CA LEU A 35 -5.04 2.31 -8.80
C LEU A 35 -4.69 3.50 -7.90
N LEU A 36 -4.36 4.66 -8.50
CA LEU A 36 -4.07 5.89 -7.76
C LEU A 36 -5.20 6.27 -6.79
N GLY A 37 -6.45 6.27 -7.26
CA GLY A 37 -7.61 6.63 -6.43
C GLY A 37 -7.75 5.72 -5.21
N ILE A 38 -7.62 4.41 -5.43
CA ILE A 38 -7.77 3.39 -4.38
C ILE A 38 -6.64 3.48 -3.35
N ILE A 39 -5.40 3.62 -3.81
CA ILE A 39 -4.24 3.74 -2.93
C ILE A 39 -4.32 5.01 -2.09
N ASN A 40 -4.69 6.15 -2.67
CA ASN A 40 -4.87 7.39 -1.91
C ASN A 40 -6.02 7.31 -0.91
N GLU A 41 -7.12 6.62 -1.25
CA GLU A 41 -8.21 6.41 -0.31
C GLU A 41 -7.77 5.54 0.89
N LYS A 42 -7.03 4.46 0.64
CA LYS A 42 -6.46 3.62 1.71
C LYS A 42 -5.48 4.38 2.61
N LEU A 43 -4.54 5.12 2.02
CA LEU A 43 -3.61 5.95 2.81
C LEU A 43 -4.35 7.03 3.62
N ARG A 44 -5.49 7.53 3.13
CA ARG A 44 -6.26 8.55 3.86
C ARG A 44 -7.09 7.97 5.01
N LEU A 45 -7.61 6.76 4.85
CA LEU A 45 -8.62 6.20 5.75
C LEU A 45 -8.08 5.13 6.70
N GLU A 46 -7.07 4.38 6.29
CA GLU A 46 -6.70 3.12 6.93
C GLU A 46 -5.21 2.96 7.23
N CYS A 47 -4.31 3.51 6.41
CA CYS A 47 -2.86 3.32 6.58
C CYS A 47 -2.16 4.59 7.09
N ASP A 48 -1.30 4.47 8.10
CA ASP A 48 -0.50 5.57 8.64
C ASP A 48 0.67 5.98 7.73
N GLY A 49 0.94 5.20 6.70
CA GLY A 49 2.02 5.47 5.75
C GLY A 49 2.12 4.44 4.62
N LEU A 50 3.07 4.70 3.71
CA LEU A 50 3.37 3.82 2.58
C LEU A 50 3.78 2.41 3.02
N GLU A 51 4.58 2.27 4.08
CA GLU A 51 5.03 0.94 4.56
C GLU A 51 3.87 0.03 4.97
N GLU A 52 2.90 0.55 5.72
CA GLU A 52 1.71 -0.20 6.14
C GLU A 52 0.82 -0.57 4.95
N LEU A 53 0.65 0.34 4.00
CA LEU A 53 -0.09 0.08 2.76
C LEU A 53 0.57 -1.06 1.94
N LEU A 54 1.89 -1.01 1.80
CA LEU A 54 2.65 -2.03 1.07
C LEU A 54 2.53 -3.40 1.74
N ALA A 55 2.60 -3.45 3.08
CA ALA A 55 2.38 -4.67 3.85
C ALA A 55 0.93 -5.19 3.74
N TYR A 56 -0.07 -4.30 3.76
CA TYR A 56 -1.48 -4.66 3.64
C TYR A 56 -1.80 -5.37 2.31
N TYR A 57 -1.22 -4.86 1.22
CA TYR A 57 -1.43 -5.42 -0.13
C TYR A 57 -0.36 -6.41 -0.57
N ASP A 58 0.58 -6.80 0.29
CA ASP A 58 1.72 -7.67 -0.05
C ASP A 58 2.42 -7.26 -1.35
N MET A 59 2.75 -5.96 -1.46
CA MET A 59 3.38 -5.38 -2.64
C MET A 59 4.67 -4.64 -2.29
N THR A 60 5.57 -4.48 -3.26
CA THR A 60 6.79 -3.71 -3.08
C THR A 60 6.62 -2.26 -3.50
N GLU A 61 7.39 -1.36 -2.90
CA GLU A 61 7.40 0.06 -3.27
C GLU A 61 7.71 0.25 -4.75
N GLU A 62 8.70 -0.49 -5.28
CA GLU A 62 9.09 -0.41 -6.70
C GLU A 62 7.92 -0.73 -7.65
N GLN A 63 7.11 -1.75 -7.34
CA GLN A 63 5.95 -2.13 -8.15
C GLN A 63 4.91 -1.01 -8.20
N LEU A 64 4.60 -0.43 -7.04
CA LEU A 64 3.60 0.64 -6.93
C LEU A 64 4.12 1.95 -7.55
N ALA A 65 5.34 2.35 -7.19
CA ALA A 65 5.97 3.56 -7.68
C ALA A 65 6.10 3.54 -9.19
N THR A 66 6.58 2.43 -9.79
CA THR A 66 6.71 2.33 -11.25
C THR A 66 5.40 2.63 -11.96
N ARG A 67 4.27 2.12 -11.44
CA ARG A 67 2.95 2.29 -12.05
C ARG A 67 2.44 3.73 -11.91
N LEU A 68 2.65 4.36 -10.76
CA LEU A 68 2.16 5.71 -10.50
C LEU A 68 3.08 6.79 -11.10
N LEU A 69 4.38 6.52 -11.24
CA LEU A 69 5.32 7.37 -11.96
C LEU A 69 4.98 7.47 -13.44
N GLN A 70 4.49 6.39 -14.06
CA GLN A 70 4.06 6.39 -15.47
C GLN A 70 2.94 7.42 -15.75
N ILE A 71 2.14 7.75 -14.75
CA ILE A 71 1.10 8.78 -14.83
C ILE A 71 1.49 10.10 -14.14
N GLY A 72 2.75 10.26 -13.71
CA GLY A 72 3.30 11.50 -13.15
C GLY A 72 3.07 11.70 -11.65
N TYR A 73 2.78 10.65 -10.89
CA TYR A 73 2.49 10.73 -9.46
C TYR A 73 3.61 10.15 -8.59
N HIS A 74 3.90 10.84 -7.49
CA HIS A 74 4.89 10.47 -6.49
C HIS A 74 4.28 10.49 -5.09
N TYR A 75 4.74 9.58 -4.22
CA TYR A 75 4.31 9.57 -2.82
C TYR A 75 4.84 10.81 -2.09
N ASP A 76 3.95 11.54 -1.43
CA ASP A 76 4.25 12.70 -0.58
C ASP A 76 4.01 12.32 0.90
N PRO A 77 5.07 12.04 1.68
CA PRO A 77 4.95 11.60 3.06
C PRO A 77 4.33 12.67 3.98
N MET A 78 4.41 13.95 3.59
CA MET A 78 3.81 15.05 4.37
C MET A 78 2.28 14.99 4.38
N SER A 79 1.67 14.53 3.28
CA SER A 79 0.21 14.41 3.16
C SER A 79 -0.31 12.98 3.14
N ASN A 80 0.60 12.01 3.31
CA ASN A 80 0.34 10.59 3.20
C ASN A 80 -0.43 10.21 1.92
N GLN A 81 -0.07 10.78 0.77
CA GLN A 81 -0.79 10.59 -0.49
C GLN A 81 0.15 10.67 -1.68
N PHE A 82 -0.21 10.01 -2.78
CA PHE A 82 0.40 10.22 -4.09
C PHE A 82 -0.15 11.48 -4.74
N LYS A 83 0.76 12.36 -5.19
CA LYS A 83 0.44 13.63 -5.83
C LYS A 83 1.16 13.77 -7.17
N ALA A 84 0.51 14.47 -8.10
CA ALA A 84 1.16 14.85 -9.34
C ALA A 84 2.34 15.78 -9.03
N HIS A 85 3.52 15.44 -9.54
CA HIS A 85 4.63 16.37 -9.55
C HIS A 85 4.50 17.21 -10.83
N GLY A 86 4.22 18.50 -10.66
CA GLY A 86 4.11 19.47 -11.76
C GLY A 86 5.47 19.94 -12.23
#